data_AF-J3DIH2-F1
#
_entry.id   AF-J3DIH2-F1
#
_cell.length_a   1.000
_cell.length_b   1.000
_cell.length_c   1.000
_cell.angle_alpha   90.00
_cell.angle_beta   90.00
_cell.angle_gamma   90.00
#
_symmetry.space_group_name_H-M   'P 1'
#
loop_
_entity.id
_entity.type
_entity.pdbx_description
1 polymer ?
#
loop_
_entity_poly.entity_id
_entity_poly.type
_entity_poly.pdbx_seq_one_letter_code
_entity_poly.pdbx_strand_id
1 'polypeptide(L)'
;MKLRKLVLTGLAISGLAMGASLSAVTQAADQKPNIMFIMADDIGWMQPSIYHQGLAVGETPNIDRIAQEGAKFMTYYAEQSCTAGRNAFFTGM
;
A
#
# COMPACT_ATOMS: atom_id res chain seq x y z
N MET A 1 50.69 15.74 -15.14
CA MET A 1 49.35 16.25 -15.52
C MET A 1 48.55 15.36 -16.50
N LYS A 2 49.20 14.61 -17.42
CA LYS A 2 48.49 13.80 -18.43
C LYS A 2 47.81 12.53 -17.87
N LEU A 3 48.43 11.85 -16.89
CA LEU A 3 47.91 10.59 -16.31
C LEU A 3 46.66 10.78 -15.44
N ARG A 4 46.61 11.85 -14.63
CA ARG A 4 45.42 12.23 -13.84
C ARG A 4 44.22 12.54 -14.72
N LYS A 5 44.42 13.27 -15.83
CA LYS A 5 43.35 13.57 -16.79
C LYS A 5 42.83 12.29 -17.46
N LEU A 6 43.70 11.34 -17.78
CA LEU A 6 43.32 10.05 -18.39
C LEU A 6 42.47 9.17 -17.45
N VAL A 7 42.83 9.11 -16.17
CA VAL A 7 42.07 8.37 -15.13
C VAL A 7 40.72 9.03 -14.85
N LEU A 8 40.68 10.37 -14.80
CA LEU A 8 39.43 11.14 -14.63
C LEU A 8 38.49 10.99 -15.83
N THR A 9 39.00 10.96 -17.06
CA THR A 9 38.18 10.67 -18.25
C THR A 9 37.72 9.21 -18.30
N GLY A 10 38.55 8.26 -17.86
CA GLY A 10 38.18 6.85 -17.77
C GLY A 10 37.06 6.58 -16.75
N LEU A 11 37.12 7.20 -15.57
CA LEU A 11 36.04 7.12 -14.58
C LEU A 11 34.75 7.79 -15.06
N ALA A 12 34.85 8.91 -15.80
CA ALA A 12 33.69 9.59 -16.35
C ALA A 12 32.96 8.75 -17.42
N ILE A 13 33.71 8.01 -18.26
CA ILE A 13 33.15 7.12 -19.29
C ILE A 13 32.51 5.88 -18.64
N SER A 14 33.08 5.38 -17.53
CA SER A 14 32.52 4.27 -16.75
C SER A 14 31.22 4.65 -16.04
N GLY A 15 31.13 5.88 -15.52
CA GLY A 15 29.92 6.41 -14.90
C GLY A 15 28.78 6.66 -15.90
N LEU A 16 29.10 7.02 -17.14
CA LEU A 16 28.10 7.22 -18.20
C LEU A 16 27.50 5.90 -18.70
N ALA A 17 28.28 4.81 -18.71
CA ALA A 17 27.82 3.49 -19.14
C ALA A 17 26.87 2.81 -18.12
N MET A 18 27.01 3.11 -16.82
CA MET A 18 26.11 2.61 -15.76
C MET A 18 24.84 3.45 -15.58
N GLY A 19 24.78 4.67 -16.14
CA GLY A 19 23.59 5.52 -16.10
C GLY A 19 22.51 5.17 -17.14
N ALA A 20 22.85 4.38 -18.16
CA ALA A 20 21.95 4.09 -19.28
C ALA A 20 21.03 2.86 -19.07
N SER A 21 21.10 2.18 -17.92
CA SER A 21 20.45 0.87 -17.72
C SER A 21 19.29 0.85 -16.72
N LEU A 22 18.94 1.97 -16.07
CA LEU A 22 17.82 2.03 -15.12
C LEU A 22 16.77 3.05 -15.55
N SER A 23 16.07 2.76 -16.63
CA SER A 23 14.70 3.22 -16.84
C SER A 23 13.98 2.28 -17.79
N ALA A 24 13.93 1.00 -17.43
CA ALA A 24 12.72 0.23 -17.75
C ALA A 24 11.62 0.80 -16.87
N VAL A 25 11.05 1.94 -17.28
CA VAL A 25 9.70 2.30 -16.86
C VAL A 25 8.85 1.15 -17.39
N THR A 26 8.56 0.18 -16.52
CA THR A 26 7.47 -0.74 -16.71
C THR A 26 6.30 0.13 -17.09
N GLN A 27 5.89 0.02 -18.36
CA GLN A 27 4.65 0.57 -18.83
C GLN A 27 3.59 -0.17 -18.03
N ALA A 28 3.21 0.38 -16.88
CA ALA A 28 2.03 -0.05 -16.16
C ALA A 28 0.91 0.12 -17.18
N ALA A 29 0.50 -1.00 -17.77
CA ALA A 29 -0.58 -1.00 -18.73
C ALA A 29 -1.75 -0.25 -18.09
N ASP A 30 -2.46 0.57 -18.87
CA ASP A 30 -3.72 1.24 -18.51
C ASP A 30 -4.86 0.23 -18.20
N GLN A 31 -4.52 -0.93 -17.65
CA GLN A 31 -5.42 -1.93 -17.13
C GLN A 31 -6.09 -1.31 -15.90
N LYS A 32 -7.40 -1.08 -16.02
CA LYS A 32 -8.25 -0.69 -14.91
C LYS A 32 -8.00 -1.65 -13.73
N PRO A 33 -7.72 -1.14 -12.52
CA PRO A 33 -7.48 -2.02 -11.37
C PRO A 33 -8.74 -2.82 -11.06
N ASN A 34 -8.54 -4.07 -10.64
CA ASN A 34 -9.61 -4.85 -10.02
C ASN A 34 -9.79 -4.37 -8.58
N ILE A 35 -11.04 -4.13 -8.19
CA ILE A 35 -11.38 -3.67 -6.83
C ILE A 35 -12.09 -4.82 -6.12
N MET A 36 -11.49 -5.30 -5.02
CA MET A 36 -12.12 -6.27 -4.11
C MET A 36 -12.50 -5.55 -2.83
N PHE A 37 -13.78 -5.62 -2.47
CA PHE A 37 -14.30 -5.08 -1.23
C PHE A 37 -14.70 -6.23 -0.29
N ILE A 38 -14.23 -6.18 0.95
CA ILE A 38 -14.51 -7.17 2.00
C ILE A 38 -15.23 -6.43 3.13
N MET A 39 -16.49 -6.79 3.39
CA MET A 39 -17.30 -6.25 4.49
C MET A 39 -17.57 -7.36 5.50
N ALA A 40 -17.15 -7.15 6.74
CA ALA A 40 -17.52 -8.01 7.85
C ALA A 40 -18.82 -7.51 8.50
N ASP A 41 -19.68 -8.43 8.91
CA ASP A 41 -20.91 -8.14 9.66
C ASP A 41 -20.63 -8.17 11.16
N ASP A 42 -21.27 -7.29 11.93
CA ASP A 42 -21.17 -7.23 13.40
C ASP A 42 -19.73 -7.26 13.97
N ILE A 43 -18.79 -6.59 13.30
CA ILE A 43 -17.42 -6.39 13.80
C ILE A 43 -17.26 -5.01 14.44
N GLY A 44 -16.96 -5.03 15.73
CA GLY A 44 -16.56 -3.88 16.54
C GLY A 44 -15.09 -3.50 16.36
N TRP A 45 -14.79 -2.26 16.71
CA TRP A 45 -13.48 -1.62 16.54
C TRP A 45 -12.29 -2.43 17.10
N MET A 46 -12.45 -3.01 18.29
CA MET A 46 -11.38 -3.73 18.99
C MET A 46 -11.28 -5.22 18.63
N GLN A 47 -12.01 -5.70 17.62
CA GLN A 47 -11.93 -7.12 17.21
C GLN A 47 -10.78 -7.42 16.22
N PRO A 48 -10.44 -6.54 15.25
CA PRO A 48 -9.22 -6.72 14.45
C PRO A 48 -7.96 -6.34 15.24
N SER A 49 -6.91 -7.18 15.19
CA SER A 49 -5.67 -6.99 15.96
C SER A 49 -4.88 -5.75 15.61
N ILE A 50 -5.02 -5.25 14.39
CA ILE A 50 -4.44 -3.97 13.97
C ILE A 50 -4.95 -2.74 14.77
N TYR A 51 -6.13 -2.85 15.39
CA TYR A 51 -6.72 -1.76 16.20
C TYR A 51 -6.52 -1.96 17.69
N HIS A 52 -6.60 -3.18 18.20
CA HIS A 52 -6.42 -3.42 19.64
C HIS A 52 -4.96 -3.57 20.06
N GLN A 53 -4.03 -3.89 19.15
CA GLN A 53 -2.58 -3.91 19.41
C GLN A 53 -2.20 -4.70 20.69
N GLY A 54 -2.81 -5.88 20.87
CA GLY A 54 -2.59 -6.75 22.04
C GLY A 54 -3.43 -6.42 23.29
N LEU A 55 -4.31 -5.40 23.26
CA LEU A 55 -5.21 -5.06 24.36
C LEU A 55 -6.49 -5.92 24.41
N ALA A 56 -6.78 -6.68 23.37
CA ALA A 56 -7.91 -7.61 23.28
C ALA A 56 -7.44 -9.00 22.84
N VAL A 57 -8.33 -9.98 22.91
CA VAL A 57 -8.08 -11.36 22.51
C VAL A 57 -8.47 -11.58 21.06
N GLY A 58 -7.62 -12.26 20.31
CA GLY A 58 -7.83 -12.58 18.90
C GLY A 58 -6.71 -11.99 18.04
N GLU A 59 -6.29 -12.75 17.03
CA GLU A 59 -5.26 -12.31 16.09
C GLU A 59 -5.82 -12.40 14.67
N THR A 60 -5.59 -11.35 13.88
CA THR A 60 -6.05 -11.26 12.48
C THR A 60 -4.87 -11.00 11.54
N PRO A 61 -3.87 -11.89 11.47
CA PRO A 61 -2.60 -11.63 10.78
C PRO A 61 -2.76 -11.26 9.30
N ASN A 62 -3.80 -11.80 8.63
CA ASN A 62 -4.09 -11.46 7.23
C ASN A 62 -4.67 -10.05 7.06
N ILE A 63 -5.52 -9.60 7.99
CA ILE A 63 -6.09 -8.24 7.99
C ILE A 63 -4.99 -7.24 8.37
N ASP A 64 -4.18 -7.60 9.37
CA ASP A 64 -3.06 -6.78 9.83
C ASP A 64 -2.06 -6.54 8.69
N ARG A 65 -1.74 -7.58 7.92
CA ARG A 65 -0.89 -7.47 6.73
C ARG A 65 -1.45 -6.49 5.71
N ILE A 66 -2.76 -6.54 5.41
CA ILE A 66 -3.42 -5.60 4.48
C ILE A 66 -3.26 -4.15 4.97
N ALA A 67 -3.43 -3.91 6.26
CA ALA A 67 -3.28 -2.57 6.83
C ALA A 67 -1.83 -2.09 6.87
N GLN A 68 -0.85 -2.98 7.09
CA GLN A 68 0.58 -2.67 7.09
C GLN A 68 1.14 -2.40 5.69
N GLU A 69 0.68 -3.15 4.68
CA GLU A 69 1.08 -2.96 3.28
C GLU A 69 0.33 -1.80 2.60
N GLY A 70 -0.81 -1.40 3.17
CA GLY A 70 -1.68 -0.36 2.63
C GLY A 70 -1.88 0.80 3.59
N ALA A 71 -3.15 1.06 3.92
CA ALA A 71 -3.54 2.14 4.80
C ALA A 71 -4.46 1.64 5.91
N LYS A 72 -4.38 2.30 7.07
CA LYS A 72 -5.26 2.10 8.23
C LYS A 72 -6.01 3.38 8.55
N PHE A 73 -7.33 3.29 8.68
CA PHE A 73 -8.17 4.43 9.04
C PHE A 73 -8.46 4.41 10.54
N MET A 74 -8.06 5.47 11.25
CA MET A 74 -8.30 5.61 12.69
C MET A 74 -9.65 6.23 13.04
N THR A 75 -10.30 6.83 12.05
CA THR A 75 -11.57 7.53 12.21
C THR A 75 -12.49 7.09 11.07
N TYR A 76 -13.60 6.43 11.43
CA TYR A 76 -14.69 6.12 10.52
C TYR A 76 -16.03 6.18 11.26
N TYR A 77 -17.11 6.32 10.52
CA TYR A 77 -18.47 6.29 11.03
C TYR A 77 -19.28 5.27 10.25
N ALA A 78 -20.19 4.58 10.93
CA ALA A 78 -21.06 3.58 10.34
C ALA A 78 -22.42 3.59 11.05
N GLU A 79 -23.46 3.21 10.32
CA GLU A 79 -24.79 3.02 10.89
C GLU A 79 -24.84 1.76 11.75
N GLN A 80 -25.51 1.86 12.89
CA GLN A 80 -25.73 0.75 13.84
C GLN A 80 -26.87 -0.17 13.36
N SER A 81 -26.95 -0.42 12.05
CA SER A 81 -27.95 -1.27 11.40
C SER A 81 -27.35 -1.91 10.16
N CYS A 82 -27.40 -3.24 10.13
CA CYS A 82 -27.02 -4.07 8.99
C CYS A 82 -27.62 -3.57 7.66
N THR A 83 -28.92 -3.26 7.67
CA THR A 83 -29.64 -2.83 6.46
C THR A 83 -29.28 -1.41 6.08
N ALA A 84 -29.31 -0.47 7.02
CA ALA A 84 -29.04 0.93 6.73
C ALA A 84 -27.57 1.14 6.31
N GLY A 85 -26.63 0.56 7.04
CA GLY A 85 -25.19 0.68 6.75
C GLY A 85 -24.80 0.06 5.41
N ARG A 86 -25.35 -1.11 5.07
CA ARG A 86 -25.14 -1.71 3.74
C ARG A 86 -25.77 -0.88 2.63
N ASN A 87 -26.98 -0.36 2.84
CA ASN A 87 -27.64 0.48 1.85
C ASN A 87 -26.86 1.77 1.60
N ALA A 88 -26.39 2.44 2.65
CA ALA A 88 -25.56 3.63 2.55
C ALA A 88 -24.25 3.35 1.80
N PHE A 89 -23.62 2.21 2.04
CA PHE A 89 -22.42 1.79 1.31
C PHE A 89 -22.69 1.58 -0.19
N PHE A 90 -23.75 0.84 -0.55
CA PHE A 90 -24.04 0.52 -1.95
C PHE A 90 -24.56 1.70 -2.76
N THR A 91 -25.31 2.59 -2.13
CA THR A 91 -25.97 3.71 -2.82
C THR A 91 -25.23 5.03 -2.68
N GLY A 92 -24.39 5.18 -1.66
CA GLY A 92 -23.70 6.43 -1.34
C GLY A 92 -24.61 7.51 -0.75
N MET A 93 -25.76 7.12 -0.19
CA MET A 93 -26.79 8.01 0.38
C MET A 93 -27.09 7.69 1.84
#